data_AF-A0A831U2A0-F1
#
_entry.id   AF-A0A831U2A0-F1
#
_cell.length_a   1.000
_cell.length_b   1.000
_cell.length_c   1.000
_cell.angle_alpha   90.00
_cell.angle_beta   90.00
_cell.angle_gamma   90.00
#
_symmetry.space_group_name_H-M   'P 1'
#
loop_
_entity.id
_entity.type
_entity.pdbx_description
1 polymer ?
#
loop_
_entity_poly.entity_id
_entity_poly.type
_entity_poly.pdbx_seq_one_letter_code
_entity_poly.pdbx_strand_id
1 'polypeptide(L)'
;MQTDAGFFVKLVGISSFLEQQEDLDESLNDFAAMAANILNADNCSIMLFREGDKAGDFRLRVFAKTGHLPEVAFREAVKVNDGIAGRVAATGQALLVEDITRSPYLPLARAPEGASKCFISVPVLIGTKVVGVINLSNPRDGRCFSGDDLALASFLALLAGKSIQVVQLQNVLRSRFAQMAISRETKSLVASKVTEFYQDPARLARVAAKTFYREMTRAGLGTGHILNAATEIVGLLGDNLKKHKRRLGETPPPAPAEQVSEG
;
A
#
# COMPACT_ATOMS: atom_id res chain seq x y z
N MET A 1 -14.48 -6.03 42.77
CA MET A 1 -14.75 -6.36 41.36
C MET A 1 -16.04 -5.66 40.97
N GLN A 2 -15.94 -4.52 40.31
CA GLN A 2 -17.09 -3.89 39.67
C GLN A 2 -16.59 -3.46 38.29
N THR A 3 -16.74 -4.38 37.34
CA THR A 3 -16.39 -4.11 35.94
C THR A 3 -17.46 -3.19 35.41
N ASP A 4 -17.10 -1.91 35.28
CA ASP A 4 -17.98 -0.85 34.80
C ASP A 4 -18.46 -1.23 33.39
N ALA A 5 -19.77 -1.37 33.21
CA ALA A 5 -20.36 -1.72 31.91
C ALA A 5 -19.93 -0.71 30.82
N GLY A 6 -19.61 0.53 31.21
CA GLY A 6 -19.02 1.53 30.33
C GLY A 6 -17.63 1.16 29.80
N PHE A 7 -16.81 0.44 30.57
CA PHE A 7 -15.48 -0.02 30.14
C PHE A 7 -15.59 -1.10 29.05
N PHE A 8 -16.52 -2.06 29.21
CA PHE A 8 -16.76 -3.10 28.21
C PHE A 8 -17.30 -2.51 26.90
N VAL A 9 -18.24 -1.55 26.95
CA VAL A 9 -18.73 -0.86 25.75
C VAL A 9 -17.60 -0.11 25.05
N LYS A 10 -16.71 0.56 25.81
CA LYS A 10 -15.51 1.20 25.27
C LYS A 10 -14.58 0.19 24.59
N LEU A 11 -14.39 -0.99 25.18
CA LEU A 11 -13.52 -2.05 24.65
C LEU A 11 -14.10 -2.73 23.40
N VAL A 12 -15.43 -2.94 23.36
CA VAL A 12 -16.13 -3.46 22.18
C VAL A 12 -16.08 -2.45 21.04
N GLY A 13 -16.21 -1.15 21.33
CA GLY A 13 -16.00 -0.08 20.34
C GLY A 13 -14.60 -0.13 19.73
N ILE A 14 -13.57 -0.32 20.56
CA ILE A 14 -12.18 -0.48 20.10
C ILE A 14 -12.03 -1.73 19.21
N SER A 15 -12.64 -2.86 19.57
CA SER A 15 -12.57 -4.10 18.79
C SER A 15 -13.27 -3.95 17.43
N SER A 16 -14.46 -3.35 17.39
CA SER A 16 -15.21 -3.15 16.15
C SER A 16 -14.49 -2.21 15.17
N PHE A 17 -13.77 -1.20 15.69
CA PHE A 17 -12.90 -0.33 14.88
C PHE A 17 -11.72 -1.08 14.24
N LEU A 18 -11.21 -2.13 14.91
CA LEU A 18 -10.17 -2.98 14.35
C LEU A 18 -10.70 -3.91 13.24
N GLU A 19 -12.01 -4.20 13.24
CA GLU A 19 -12.65 -5.16 12.34
C GLU A 19 -13.25 -4.53 11.07
N GLN A 20 -13.74 -3.28 11.12
CA GLN A 20 -14.27 -2.55 9.96
C GLN A 20 -13.20 -1.64 9.33
N GLN A 21 -12.43 -2.15 8.36
CA GLN A 21 -11.35 -1.40 7.69
C GLN A 21 -11.53 -1.33 6.16
N GLU A 22 -12.71 -0.91 5.69
CA GLU A 22 -12.91 -0.65 4.26
C GLU A 22 -12.58 0.79 3.86
N ASP A 23 -12.73 1.77 4.77
CA ASP A 23 -12.41 3.19 4.58
C ASP A 23 -11.66 3.79 5.79
N LEU A 24 -10.39 4.15 5.60
CA LEU A 24 -9.52 4.72 6.65
C LEU A 24 -10.06 6.05 7.19
N ASP A 25 -10.69 6.85 6.33
CA ASP A 25 -11.11 8.21 6.66
C ASP A 25 -12.29 8.16 7.63
N GLU A 26 -13.27 7.33 7.35
CA GLU A 26 -14.44 7.11 8.20
C GLU A 26 -14.03 6.50 9.54
N SER A 27 -13.24 5.42 9.52
CA SER A 27 -12.78 4.76 10.75
C SER A 27 -12.01 5.72 11.67
N LEU A 28 -11.14 6.58 11.13
CA LEU A 28 -10.40 7.55 11.96
C LEU A 28 -11.28 8.67 12.52
N ASN A 29 -12.36 9.07 11.84
CA ASN A 29 -13.34 10.00 12.40
C ASN A 29 -14.11 9.37 13.56
N ASP A 30 -14.52 8.12 13.42
CA ASP A 30 -15.15 7.37 14.51
C ASP A 30 -14.20 7.18 15.70
N PHE A 31 -12.92 6.91 15.41
CA PHE A 31 -11.89 6.84 16.45
C PHE A 31 -11.72 8.17 17.19
N ALA A 32 -11.70 9.29 16.46
CA ALA A 32 -11.60 10.61 17.08
C ALA A 32 -12.81 10.90 17.99
N ALA A 33 -14.02 10.55 17.55
CA ALA A 33 -15.24 10.65 18.35
C ALA A 33 -15.20 9.76 19.60
N MET A 34 -14.76 8.51 19.45
CA MET A 34 -14.60 7.57 20.55
C MET A 34 -13.58 8.08 21.57
N ALA A 35 -12.41 8.53 21.12
CA ALA A 35 -11.36 9.06 22.00
C ALA A 35 -11.85 10.28 22.79
N ALA A 36 -12.57 11.19 22.14
CA ALA A 36 -13.19 12.34 22.80
C ALA A 36 -14.18 11.91 23.88
N ASN A 37 -15.04 10.94 23.60
CA ASN A 37 -16.01 10.43 24.57
C ASN A 37 -15.34 9.68 25.73
N ILE A 38 -14.29 8.90 25.47
CA ILE A 38 -13.55 8.18 26.52
C ILE A 38 -12.88 9.15 27.49
N LEU A 39 -12.31 10.23 26.97
CA LEU A 39 -11.58 11.25 27.73
C LEU A 39 -12.43 12.44 28.15
N ASN A 40 -13.75 12.37 27.96
CA ASN A 40 -14.70 13.42 28.31
C ASN A 40 -14.33 14.81 27.72
N ALA A 41 -13.87 14.84 26.46
CA ALA A 41 -13.48 16.04 25.73
C ALA A 41 -14.50 16.41 24.64
N ASP A 42 -14.71 17.69 24.39
CA ASP A 42 -15.53 18.16 23.26
C ASP A 42 -14.79 18.06 21.94
N ASN A 43 -13.48 18.31 21.96
CA ASN A 43 -12.67 18.38 20.76
C ASN A 43 -11.60 17.30 20.76
N CYS A 44 -11.56 16.51 19.70
CA CYS A 44 -10.46 15.60 19.40
C CYS A 44 -10.08 15.76 17.91
N SER A 45 -8.79 15.75 17.63
CA SER A 45 -8.26 15.75 16.27
C SER A 45 -7.15 14.73 16.13
N ILE A 46 -7.13 14.03 15.01
CA ILE A 46 -6.03 13.16 14.60
C ILE A 46 -5.36 13.85 13.42
N MET A 47 -4.07 14.14 13.59
CA MET A 47 -3.25 14.67 12.53
C MET A 47 -2.26 13.62 12.05
N LEU A 48 -2.15 13.43 10.74
CA LEU A 48 -1.23 12.46 10.13
C LEU A 48 -0.21 13.17 9.25
N PHE A 49 0.98 12.58 9.13
CA PHE A 49 1.97 13.04 8.18
C PHE A 49 1.52 12.74 6.75
N ARG A 50 1.52 13.78 5.90
CA ARG A 50 1.47 13.63 4.46
C ARG A 50 2.89 13.73 3.91
N GLU A 51 3.21 12.85 2.97
CA GLU A 51 4.43 12.96 2.19
C GLU A 51 4.31 14.16 1.25
N GLY A 52 5.18 15.16 1.41
CA GLY A 52 5.24 16.32 0.52
C GLY A 52 5.92 16.01 -0.81
N ASP A 53 5.91 16.99 -1.73
CA ASP A 53 6.46 16.84 -3.09
C ASP A 53 7.99 16.61 -3.13
N LYS A 54 8.68 16.83 -2.00
CA LYS A 54 10.13 16.66 -1.85
C LYS A 54 10.45 15.71 -0.71
N ALA A 55 11.47 14.87 -0.90
CA ALA A 55 11.98 14.01 0.15
C ALA A 55 12.36 14.83 1.39
N GLY A 56 11.71 14.53 2.52
CA GLY A 56 11.92 15.23 3.80
C GLY A 56 10.95 16.36 4.12
N ASP A 57 10.01 16.71 3.22
CA ASP A 57 8.89 17.61 3.53
C ASP A 57 7.77 16.81 4.21
N PHE A 58 7.77 16.82 5.54
CA PHE A 58 6.74 16.17 6.35
C PHE A 58 5.76 17.23 6.84
N ARG A 59 4.53 17.17 6.33
CA ARG A 59 3.47 18.10 6.75
C ARG A 59 2.43 17.37 7.56
N LEU A 60 2.19 17.88 8.76
CA LEU A 60 1.19 17.34 9.67
C LEU A 60 -0.15 18.04 9.39
N ARG A 61 -1.18 17.28 9.01
CA ARG A 61 -2.52 17.81 8.70
C ARG A 61 -3.59 17.08 9.47
N VAL A 62 -4.66 17.78 9.82
CA VAL A 62 -5.87 17.17 10.37
C VAL A 62 -6.46 16.21 9.34
N PHE A 63 -6.58 14.95 9.73
CA PHE A 63 -7.14 13.87 8.91
C PHE A 63 -8.54 13.49 9.41
N ALA A 64 -8.72 13.49 10.73
CA ALA A 64 -9.99 13.21 11.38
C ALA A 64 -10.22 14.16 12.56
N LYS A 65 -11.49 14.46 12.85
CA LYS A 65 -11.85 15.31 13.99
C LYS A 65 -13.25 15.04 14.52
N THR A 66 -13.45 15.43 15.77
CA THR A 66 -14.78 15.66 16.35
C THR A 66 -14.80 17.00 17.07
N GLY A 67 -16.00 17.55 17.24
CA GLY A 67 -16.22 18.86 17.84
C GLY A 67 -15.90 20.03 16.91
N HIS A 68 -15.89 21.22 17.50
CA HIS A 68 -15.64 22.49 16.82
C HIS A 68 -14.21 22.94 17.04
N LEU A 69 -13.37 22.69 16.03
CA LEU A 69 -12.00 23.18 15.99
C LEU A 69 -11.95 24.57 15.33
N PRO A 70 -11.17 25.51 15.86
CA PRO A 70 -11.01 26.83 15.22
C PRO A 70 -10.29 26.69 13.87
N GLU A 71 -10.50 27.64 12.95
CA GLU A 71 -9.89 27.58 11.60
C GLU A 71 -8.37 27.41 11.63
N VAL A 72 -7.70 28.00 12.62
CA VAL A 72 -6.24 27.90 12.80
C VAL A 72 -5.76 26.47 13.10
N ALA A 73 -6.64 25.59 13.58
CA ALA A 73 -6.32 24.18 13.83
C ALA A 73 -6.13 23.39 12.52
N PHE A 74 -6.74 23.84 11.42
CA PHE A 74 -6.63 23.19 10.11
C PHE A 74 -5.37 23.60 9.33
N ARG A 75 -4.63 24.61 9.82
CA ARG A 75 -3.34 24.99 9.23
C ARG A 75 -2.38 23.81 9.35
N GLU A 76 -1.75 23.44 8.23
CA GLU A 76 -0.71 22.41 8.23
C GLU A 76 0.40 22.81 9.21
N ALA A 77 0.94 21.87 9.97
CA ALA A 77 2.22 22.07 10.64
C ALA A 77 3.32 21.69 9.64
N VAL A 78 4.10 22.68 9.21
CA VAL A 78 5.01 22.56 8.05
C VAL A 78 6.46 22.37 8.49
N LYS A 79 6.77 22.58 9.78
CA LYS A 79 8.13 22.47 10.32
C LYS A 79 8.15 21.75 11.67
N VAL A 80 9.31 21.19 12.02
CA VAL A 80 9.61 20.74 13.38
C VAL A 80 9.37 21.89 14.36
N ASN A 81 8.63 21.63 15.45
CA ASN A 81 8.19 22.63 16.42
C ASN A 81 7.23 23.72 15.89
N ASP A 82 6.57 23.50 14.74
CA ASP A 82 5.44 24.33 14.31
C ASP A 82 4.21 23.99 15.17
N GLY A 83 4.04 24.78 16.22
CA GLY A 83 3.00 24.59 17.22
C GLY A 83 3.21 23.35 18.08
N ILE A 84 2.23 23.09 18.95
CA ILE A 84 2.29 21.97 19.90
C ILE A 84 2.34 20.61 19.19
N ALA A 85 1.48 20.41 18.19
CA ALA A 85 1.43 19.16 17.45
C ALA A 85 2.76 18.89 16.72
N GLY A 86 3.38 19.91 16.10
CA GLY A 86 4.70 19.78 15.49
C GLY A 86 5.81 19.43 16.48
N ARG A 87 5.74 19.95 17.71
CA ARG A 87 6.66 19.58 18.79
C ARG A 87 6.51 18.13 19.19
N VAL A 88 5.30 17.69 19.50
CA VAL A 88 5.00 16.31 19.92
C VAL A 88 5.39 15.32 18.81
N ALA A 89 5.12 15.67 17.56
CA ALA A 89 5.52 14.85 16.42
C ALA A 89 7.05 14.71 16.30
N ALA A 90 7.80 15.77 16.58
CA ALA A 90 9.25 15.78 16.48
C ALA A 90 9.95 15.12 17.68
N THR A 91 9.44 15.30 18.89
CA THR A 91 10.02 14.71 20.10
C THR A 91 9.56 13.27 20.34
N GLY A 92 8.41 12.89 19.80
CA GLY A 92 7.76 11.62 20.13
C GLY A 92 7.31 11.54 21.59
N GLN A 93 7.21 12.68 22.29
CA GLN A 93 6.85 12.75 23.69
C GLN A 93 5.45 13.34 23.86
N ALA A 94 4.60 12.61 24.58
CA ALA A 94 3.28 13.07 25.00
C ALA A 94 3.37 14.33 25.85
N LEU A 95 2.38 15.20 25.73
CA LEU A 95 2.32 16.48 26.42
C LEU A 95 0.92 16.70 27.00
N LEU A 96 0.90 16.97 28.30
CA LEU A 96 -0.24 17.51 29.02
C LEU A 96 0.03 18.98 29.33
N VAL A 97 -0.92 19.85 28.99
CA VAL A 97 -0.89 21.26 29.37
C VAL A 97 -2.13 21.55 30.19
N GLU A 98 -1.93 21.97 31.45
CA GLU A 98 -3.01 22.35 32.36
C GLU A 98 -3.47 23.79 32.11
N ASP A 99 -2.55 24.71 31.80
CA ASP A 99 -2.88 26.08 31.40
C ASP A 99 -1.83 26.62 30.43
N ILE A 100 -2.22 26.80 29.17
CA ILE A 100 -1.35 27.29 28.10
C ILE A 100 -0.84 28.70 28.36
N THR A 101 -1.61 29.54 29.05
CA THR A 101 -1.23 30.94 29.33
C THR A 101 -0.10 31.05 30.35
N ARG A 102 0.09 30.01 31.16
CA ARG A 102 1.13 29.89 32.19
C ARG A 102 2.21 28.88 31.82
N SER A 103 2.12 28.30 30.63
CA SER A 103 2.98 27.21 30.18
C SER A 103 4.18 27.74 29.41
N PRO A 104 5.35 27.08 29.49
CA PRO A 104 6.47 27.37 28.57
C PRO A 104 6.12 27.13 27.10
N TYR A 105 5.00 26.47 26.81
CA TYR A 105 4.53 26.19 25.46
C TYR A 105 3.64 27.29 24.88
N LEU A 106 3.39 28.39 25.59
CA LEU A 106 2.62 29.53 25.10
C LEU A 106 3.08 30.02 23.70
N PRO A 107 4.39 30.13 23.38
CA PRO A 107 4.83 30.56 22.05
C PRO A 107 4.44 29.60 20.91
N LEU A 108 4.08 28.36 21.24
CA LEU A 108 3.62 27.33 20.29
C LEU A 108 2.08 27.26 20.19
N ALA A 109 1.36 28.03 21.00
CA ALA A 109 -0.09 28.05 20.98
C ALA A 109 -0.60 28.80 19.75
N ARG A 110 -1.43 28.13 18.94
CA ARG A 110 -2.05 28.75 17.75
C ARG A 110 -3.25 29.64 18.09
N ALA A 111 -3.88 29.41 19.24
CA ALA A 111 -5.01 30.18 19.76
C ALA A 111 -4.94 30.23 21.29
N PRO A 112 -4.00 31.00 21.88
CA PRO A 112 -3.81 31.05 23.33
C PRO A 112 -4.99 31.68 24.09
N GLU A 113 -5.78 32.52 23.42
CA GLU A 113 -7.02 33.12 23.95
C GLU A 113 -8.27 32.27 23.68
N GLY A 114 -8.09 31.05 23.17
CA GLY A 114 -9.19 30.12 22.90
C GLY A 114 -9.93 29.67 24.15
N ALA A 115 -11.11 29.07 23.95
CA ALA A 115 -12.02 28.67 25.02
C ALA A 115 -11.43 27.66 26.03
N SER A 116 -10.47 26.83 25.63
CA SER A 116 -9.79 25.89 26.54
C SER A 116 -8.32 26.22 26.69
N LYS A 117 -7.92 26.43 27.95
CA LYS A 117 -6.53 26.65 28.35
C LYS A 117 -5.76 25.35 28.56
N CYS A 118 -6.45 24.23 28.76
CA CYS A 118 -5.84 22.91 28.88
C CYS A 118 -6.04 22.06 27.63
N PHE A 119 -5.09 21.16 27.37
CA PHE A 119 -5.17 20.18 26.30
C PHE A 119 -4.17 19.03 26.51
N ILE A 120 -4.44 17.91 25.86
CA ILE A 120 -3.51 16.78 25.71
C ILE A 120 -3.07 16.70 24.25
N SER A 121 -1.80 16.40 24.01
CA SER A 121 -1.27 16.07 22.70
C SER A 121 -0.36 14.85 22.81
N VAL A 122 -0.68 13.77 22.08
CA VAL A 122 0.01 12.48 22.16
C VAL A 122 0.47 12.01 20.78
N PRO A 123 1.68 11.46 20.65
CA PRO A 123 2.17 10.95 19.37
C PRO A 123 1.49 9.63 19.00
N VAL A 124 1.20 9.45 17.72
CA VAL A 124 0.76 8.17 17.15
C VAL A 124 1.99 7.47 16.59
N LEU A 125 2.29 6.26 17.07
CA LEU A 125 3.48 5.51 16.67
C LEU A 125 3.15 4.23 15.91
N ILE A 126 3.95 3.94 14.88
CA ILE A 126 4.05 2.63 14.26
C ILE A 126 5.48 2.12 14.50
N GLY A 127 5.61 1.12 15.37
CA GLY A 127 6.91 0.74 15.91
C GLY A 127 7.53 1.91 16.66
N THR A 128 8.70 2.38 16.21
CA THR A 128 9.40 3.56 16.75
C THR A 128 9.15 4.84 15.96
N LYS A 129 8.45 4.77 14.82
CA LYS A 129 8.21 5.90 13.93
C LYS A 129 6.94 6.64 14.35
N VAL A 130 7.04 7.94 14.56
CA VAL A 130 5.86 8.81 14.73
C VAL A 130 5.20 9.01 13.37
N VAL A 131 3.92 8.65 13.26
CA VAL A 131 3.12 8.76 12.02
C VAL A 131 2.06 9.87 12.10
N GLY A 132 1.84 10.41 13.30
CA GLY A 132 0.86 11.45 13.53
C GLY A 132 0.78 11.87 14.99
N VAL A 133 -0.24 12.66 15.32
CA VAL A 133 -0.51 13.20 16.66
C VAL A 133 -2.02 13.23 16.89
N ILE A 134 -2.46 12.87 18.10
CA ILE A 134 -3.83 13.08 18.57
C ILE A 134 -3.83 14.25 19.53
N ASN A 135 -4.75 15.21 19.33
CA ASN A 135 -4.92 16.35 20.22
C ASN A 135 -6.34 16.36 20.81
N LEU A 136 -6.45 16.55 22.12
CA LEU A 136 -7.70 16.68 22.85
C LEU A 136 -7.76 18.02 23.58
N SER A 137 -8.91 18.69 23.53
CA SER A 137 -9.13 19.99 24.17
C SER A 137 -10.59 20.15 24.58
N ASN A 138 -10.90 21.20 25.34
CA ASN A 138 -12.24 21.50 25.84
C ASN A 138 -12.83 20.31 26.65
N PRO A 139 -12.28 19.97 27.83
CA PRO A 139 -12.89 18.96 28.70
C PRO A 139 -14.31 19.38 29.12
N ARG A 140 -15.26 18.44 29.03
CA ARG A 140 -16.71 18.65 29.22
C ARG A 140 -17.13 18.91 30.66
N ASP A 141 -16.36 18.38 31.60
CA ASP A 141 -16.60 18.50 33.05
C ASP A 141 -15.96 19.76 33.66
N GLY A 142 -15.30 20.58 32.84
CA GLY A 142 -14.67 21.84 33.27
C GLY A 142 -13.40 21.68 34.09
N ARG A 143 -12.99 20.45 34.45
CA ARG A 143 -11.68 20.19 35.05
C ARG A 143 -10.62 20.11 33.96
N CYS A 144 -9.39 20.51 34.29
CA CYS A 144 -8.27 20.24 33.40
C CYS A 144 -7.97 18.74 33.34
N PHE A 145 -7.40 18.30 32.22
CA PHE A 145 -6.94 16.93 32.07
C PHE A 145 -5.88 16.57 33.11
N SER A 146 -5.90 15.33 33.58
CA SER A 146 -4.96 14.78 34.56
C SER A 146 -3.88 13.90 33.90
N GLY A 147 -2.93 13.43 34.72
CA GLY A 147 -1.96 12.41 34.28
C GLY A 147 -2.63 11.09 33.87
N ASP A 148 -3.76 10.73 34.47
CA ASP A 148 -4.52 9.53 34.09
C ASP A 148 -5.18 9.71 32.72
N ASP A 149 -5.69 10.90 32.44
CA ASP A 149 -6.22 11.25 31.12
C ASP A 149 -5.10 11.19 30.05
N LEU A 150 -3.88 11.64 30.39
CA LEU A 150 -2.71 11.54 29.50
C LEU A 150 -2.31 10.08 29.24
N ALA A 151 -2.31 9.23 30.27
CA ALA A 151 -2.00 7.80 30.14
C ALA A 151 -3.03 7.10 29.24
N LEU A 152 -4.31 7.39 29.44
CA LEU A 152 -5.40 6.86 28.62
C LEU A 152 -5.33 7.36 27.18
N ALA A 153 -5.05 8.65 26.96
CA ALA A 153 -4.83 9.21 25.63
C ALA A 153 -3.65 8.54 24.91
N SER A 154 -2.55 8.28 25.63
CA SER A 154 -1.37 7.59 25.09
C SER A 154 -1.71 6.15 24.69
N PHE A 155 -2.53 5.45 25.48
CA PHE A 155 -3.03 4.12 25.14
C PHE A 155 -3.90 4.14 23.88
N LEU A 156 -4.81 5.10 23.76
CA LEU A 156 -5.61 5.28 22.54
C LEU A 156 -4.72 5.59 21.32
N ALA A 157 -3.68 6.42 21.47
CA ALA A 157 -2.75 6.70 20.38
C ALA A 157 -1.98 5.45 19.91
N LEU A 158 -1.64 4.54 20.82
CA LEU A 158 -1.06 3.24 20.47
C LEU A 158 -2.03 2.40 19.62
N LEU A 159 -3.31 2.36 20.00
CA LEU A 159 -4.35 1.65 19.25
C LEU A 159 -4.56 2.25 17.86
N ALA A 160 -4.65 3.58 17.76
CA ALA A 160 -4.72 4.27 16.47
C ALA A 160 -3.52 3.93 15.57
N GLY A 161 -2.30 3.92 16.13
CA GLY A 161 -1.10 3.54 15.39
C GLY A 161 -1.17 2.12 14.85
N LYS A 162 -1.67 1.17 15.65
CA LYS A 162 -1.89 -0.22 15.22
C LYS A 162 -2.93 -0.31 14.11
N SER A 163 -4.06 0.37 14.23
CA SER A 163 -5.10 0.36 13.20
C SER A 163 -4.60 0.94 11.88
N ILE A 164 -3.88 2.06 11.92
CA ILE A 164 -3.26 2.66 10.73
C ILE A 164 -2.27 1.67 10.08
N GLN A 165 -1.47 0.97 10.89
CA GLN A 165 -0.53 -0.04 10.39
C GLN A 165 -1.25 -1.18 9.66
N VAL A 166 -2.37 -1.66 10.20
CA VAL A 166 -3.18 -2.73 9.57
C VAL A 166 -3.75 -2.25 8.24
N VAL A 167 -4.36 -1.06 8.18
CA VAL A 167 -4.91 -0.50 6.94
C VAL A 167 -3.82 -0.34 5.88
N GLN A 168 -2.66 0.21 6.27
CA GLN A 168 -1.53 0.38 5.34
C GLN A 168 -1.09 -0.96 4.75
N LEU A 169 -0.99 -2.00 5.58
CA LEU A 169 -0.62 -3.34 5.12
C LEU A 169 -1.69 -3.94 4.20
N GLN A 170 -2.97 -3.82 4.55
CA GLN A 170 -4.08 -4.29 3.72
C GLN A 170 -4.09 -3.60 2.35
N ASN A 171 -3.84 -2.28 2.30
CA ASN A 171 -3.77 -1.53 1.04
C ASN A 171 -2.59 -1.98 0.17
N VAL A 172 -1.42 -2.24 0.76
CA VAL A 172 -0.27 -2.82 0.05
C VAL A 172 -0.62 -4.20 -0.53
N LEU A 173 -1.25 -5.07 0.27
CA LEU A 173 -1.67 -6.40 -0.18
C LEU A 173 -2.71 -6.33 -1.30
N ARG A 174 -3.76 -5.50 -1.16
CA ARG A 174 -4.78 -5.26 -2.19
C ARG A 174 -4.17 -4.78 -3.50
N SER A 175 -3.23 -3.84 -3.44
CA SER A 175 -2.52 -3.33 -4.62
C SER A 175 -1.73 -4.44 -5.33
N ARG A 176 -1.02 -5.30 -4.58
CA ARG A 176 -0.28 -6.45 -5.15
C ARG A 176 -1.22 -7.46 -5.80
N PHE A 177 -2.34 -7.79 -5.17
CA PHE A 177 -3.33 -8.68 -5.77
C PHE A 177 -3.94 -8.09 -7.04
N ALA A 178 -4.24 -6.79 -7.05
CA ALA A 178 -4.71 -6.09 -8.25
C ALA A 178 -3.69 -6.17 -9.39
N GLN A 179 -2.40 -5.95 -9.11
CA GLN A 179 -1.32 -6.12 -10.10
C GLN A 179 -1.24 -7.56 -10.63
N MET A 180 -1.35 -8.57 -9.74
CA MET A 180 -1.32 -9.98 -10.15
C MET A 180 -2.52 -10.36 -11.02
N ALA A 181 -3.72 -9.85 -10.71
CA ALA A 181 -4.93 -10.07 -11.50
C ALA A 181 -4.76 -9.52 -12.92
N ILE A 182 -4.32 -8.27 -13.06
CA ILE A 182 -4.03 -7.63 -14.35
C ILE A 182 -2.96 -8.41 -15.14
N SER A 183 -1.92 -8.90 -14.47
CA SER A 183 -0.86 -9.68 -15.11
C SER A 183 -1.35 -11.05 -15.63
N ARG A 184 -2.25 -11.72 -14.90
CA ARG A 184 -2.88 -12.96 -15.36
C ARG A 184 -3.78 -12.72 -16.57
N GLU A 185 -4.56 -11.64 -16.53
CA GLU A 185 -5.45 -11.27 -17.64
C GLU A 185 -4.67 -10.89 -18.89
N THR A 186 -3.58 -10.13 -18.78
CA THR A 186 -2.68 -9.86 -19.91
C THR A 186 -1.98 -11.12 -20.42
N LYS A 187 -1.54 -12.04 -19.56
CA LYS A 187 -1.02 -13.36 -20.00
C LYS A 187 -2.09 -14.18 -20.72
N SER A 188 -3.34 -14.14 -20.25
CA SER A 188 -4.48 -14.79 -20.91
C SER A 188 -4.83 -14.14 -22.24
N LEU A 189 -4.77 -12.80 -22.35
CA LEU A 189 -5.01 -12.03 -23.58
C LEU A 189 -3.89 -12.20 -24.61
N VAL A 190 -2.64 -12.33 -24.16
CA VAL A 190 -1.51 -12.71 -25.03
C VAL A 190 -1.68 -14.17 -25.46
N ALA A 191 -2.06 -15.08 -24.57
CA ALA A 191 -2.32 -16.48 -24.91
C ALA A 191 -3.51 -16.65 -25.89
N SER A 192 -4.58 -15.85 -25.74
CA SER A 192 -5.75 -15.90 -26.62
C SER A 192 -5.54 -15.19 -27.95
N LYS A 193 -4.66 -14.17 -28.02
CA LYS A 193 -4.18 -13.65 -29.32
C LYS A 193 -3.17 -14.56 -30.01
N VAL A 194 -2.40 -15.37 -29.28
CA VAL A 194 -1.49 -16.36 -29.88
C VAL A 194 -2.26 -17.43 -30.66
N THR A 195 -3.45 -17.83 -30.22
CA THR A 195 -4.29 -18.82 -30.93
C THR A 195 -4.79 -18.31 -32.29
N GLU A 196 -4.96 -16.98 -32.46
CA GLU A 196 -5.37 -16.37 -33.73
C GLU A 196 -4.20 -16.22 -34.72
N PHE A 197 -2.95 -16.18 -34.23
CA PHE A 197 -1.73 -16.12 -35.05
C PHE A 197 -1.31 -17.47 -35.67
N TYR A 198 -1.87 -18.59 -35.22
CA TYR A 198 -1.55 -19.93 -35.76
C TYR A 198 -2.21 -20.26 -37.11
N GLN A 199 -3.07 -19.38 -37.63
CA GLN A 199 -3.83 -19.64 -38.87
C GLN A 199 -3.03 -19.39 -40.17
N ASP A 200 -1.84 -18.77 -40.11
CA ASP A 200 -1.01 -18.51 -41.29
C ASP A 200 0.48 -18.82 -41.02
N PRO A 201 0.93 -20.05 -41.38
CA PRO A 201 2.33 -20.46 -41.26
C PRO A 201 3.33 -19.53 -41.96
N ALA A 202 2.94 -18.87 -43.06
CA ALA A 202 3.83 -17.97 -43.80
C ALA A 202 4.04 -16.65 -43.04
N ARG A 203 3.01 -16.17 -42.34
CA ARG A 203 3.09 -14.97 -41.51
C ARG A 203 3.97 -15.19 -40.28
N LEU A 204 3.86 -16.35 -39.64
CA LEU A 204 4.73 -16.74 -38.52
C LEU A 204 6.20 -16.83 -38.94
N ALA A 205 6.49 -17.47 -40.08
CA ALA A 205 7.83 -17.52 -40.63
C ALA A 205 8.39 -16.12 -40.89
N ARG A 206 7.57 -15.21 -41.39
CA ARG A 206 7.96 -13.81 -41.66
C ARG A 206 8.27 -13.03 -40.37
N VAL A 207 7.48 -13.22 -39.32
CA VAL A 207 7.72 -12.59 -38.01
C VAL A 207 8.99 -13.15 -37.35
N ALA A 208 9.19 -14.46 -37.40
CA ALA A 208 10.41 -15.11 -36.90
C ALA A 208 11.66 -14.59 -37.61
N ALA A 209 11.62 -14.52 -38.95
CA ALA A 209 12.72 -14.00 -39.76
C ALA A 209 13.04 -12.52 -39.45
N LYS A 210 12.00 -11.67 -39.33
CA LYS A 210 12.18 -10.25 -38.99
C LYS A 210 12.76 -10.05 -37.58
N THR A 211 12.33 -10.89 -36.63
CA THR A 211 12.83 -10.86 -35.25
C THR A 211 14.29 -11.29 -35.19
N PHE A 212 14.64 -12.39 -35.88
CA PHE A 212 16.02 -12.86 -36.00
C PHE A 212 16.95 -11.77 -36.56
N TYR A 213 16.56 -11.14 -37.68
CA TYR A 213 17.35 -10.06 -38.28
C TYR A 213 17.59 -8.90 -37.31
N ARG A 214 16.54 -8.47 -36.58
CA ARG A 214 16.63 -7.35 -35.64
C ARG A 214 17.55 -7.67 -34.46
N GLU A 215 17.45 -8.85 -33.87
CA GLU A 215 18.30 -9.24 -32.75
C GLU A 215 19.77 -9.39 -33.17
N MET A 216 20.05 -9.97 -34.33
CA MET A 216 21.42 -10.10 -34.84
C MET A 216 22.04 -8.73 -35.16
N THR A 217 21.25 -7.80 -35.71
CA THR A 217 21.68 -6.41 -35.92
C THR A 217 21.97 -5.71 -34.59
N ARG A 218 21.11 -5.93 -33.57
CA ARG A 218 21.29 -5.38 -32.22
C ARG A 218 22.53 -5.93 -31.52
N ALA A 219 22.92 -7.17 -31.82
CA ALA A 219 24.16 -7.79 -31.38
C ALA A 219 25.41 -7.27 -32.12
N GLY A 220 25.24 -6.31 -33.04
CA GLY A 220 26.35 -5.68 -33.77
C GLY A 220 26.86 -6.49 -34.97
N LEU A 221 26.15 -7.53 -35.39
CA LEU A 221 26.55 -8.34 -36.54
C LEU A 221 26.24 -7.60 -37.84
N GLY A 222 27.27 -7.43 -38.69
CA GLY A 222 27.10 -6.90 -40.04
C GLY A 222 26.34 -7.88 -40.95
N THR A 223 25.73 -7.36 -42.01
CA THR A 223 24.83 -8.10 -42.92
C THR A 223 25.42 -9.41 -43.45
N GLY A 224 26.72 -9.45 -43.75
CA GLY A 224 27.39 -10.68 -44.21
C GLY A 224 27.41 -11.80 -43.17
N HIS A 225 27.64 -11.48 -41.89
CA HIS A 225 27.61 -12.48 -40.81
C HIS A 225 26.19 -12.96 -40.50
N ILE A 226 25.19 -12.07 -40.62
CA ILE A 226 23.78 -12.43 -40.46
C ILE A 226 23.34 -13.41 -41.56
N LEU A 227 23.77 -13.18 -42.81
CA LEU A 227 23.46 -14.06 -43.93
C LEU A 227 24.08 -15.46 -43.73
N ASN A 228 25.35 -15.53 -43.33
CA ASN A 228 26.01 -16.79 -43.04
C ASN A 228 25.30 -17.58 -41.93
N ALA A 229 24.94 -16.91 -40.82
CA ALA A 229 24.21 -17.54 -39.73
C ALA A 229 22.83 -18.05 -40.16
N ALA A 230 22.12 -17.29 -41.02
CA ALA A 230 20.85 -17.72 -41.58
C ALA A 230 21.00 -18.97 -42.46
N THR A 231 22.03 -19.03 -43.31
CA THR A 231 22.33 -20.20 -44.15
C THR A 231 22.63 -21.44 -43.31
N GLU A 232 23.38 -21.30 -42.22
CA GLU A 232 23.70 -22.39 -41.30
C GLU A 232 22.44 -22.92 -40.59
N ILE A 233 21.56 -22.02 -40.12
CA ILE A 233 20.28 -22.39 -39.51
C ILE A 233 19.39 -23.14 -40.51
N VAL A 234 19.31 -22.68 -41.76
CA VAL A 234 18.54 -23.38 -42.81
C VAL A 234 19.12 -24.77 -43.08
N GLY A 235 20.44 -24.90 -43.10
CA GLY A 235 21.12 -26.19 -43.22
C GLY A 235 20.74 -27.16 -42.09
N LEU A 236 20.84 -26.70 -40.84
CA LEU A 236 20.49 -27.48 -39.65
C LEU A 236 19.01 -27.91 -39.63
N LEU A 237 18.10 -27.02 -40.05
CA LEU A 237 16.68 -27.34 -40.18
C LEU A 237 16.43 -28.39 -41.26
N GLY A 238 17.07 -28.26 -42.42
CA GLY A 238 16.99 -29.21 -43.52
C GLY A 238 17.47 -30.61 -43.13
N ASP A 239 18.59 -30.70 -42.41
CA ASP A 239 19.15 -31.97 -41.94
C ASP A 239 18.27 -32.63 -40.89
N ASN A 240 17.69 -31.87 -39.97
CA ASN A 240 16.76 -32.39 -38.97
C ASN A 240 15.44 -32.86 -39.60
N LEU A 241 14.91 -32.15 -40.59
CA LEU A 241 13.72 -32.58 -41.33
C LEU A 241 13.98 -33.88 -42.11
N LYS A 242 15.15 -34.03 -42.76
CA LYS A 242 15.55 -35.28 -43.42
C LYS A 242 15.68 -36.45 -42.44
N LYS A 243 16.29 -36.22 -41.27
CA LYS A 243 16.38 -37.22 -40.19
C LYS A 243 15.01 -37.61 -39.66
N HIS A 244 14.09 -36.65 -39.53
CA HIS A 244 12.74 -36.91 -39.03
C HIS A 244 11.88 -37.66 -40.07
N LYS A 245 12.00 -37.32 -41.36
CA LYS A 245 11.32 -38.05 -42.45
C LYS A 245 11.80 -39.50 -42.57
N ARG A 246 13.09 -39.77 -42.37
CA ARG A 246 13.65 -41.14 -42.29
C ARG A 246 13.09 -41.96 -41.13
N ARG A 247 12.59 -41.33 -40.06
CA ARG A 247 11.94 -42.01 -38.92
C ARG A 247 10.46 -42.30 -39.17
N LEU A 248 9.84 -41.68 -40.18
CA LEU A 248 8.40 -41.72 -40.42
C LEU A 248 7.96 -42.55 -41.66
N GLY A 249 8.88 -43.15 -42.43
CA GLY A 249 8.48 -44.10 -43.49
C GLY A 249 9.62 -44.80 -44.24
N GLU A 250 9.79 -46.11 -43.99
CA GLU A 250 9.74 -47.24 -44.95
C GLU A 250 10.37 -48.52 -44.33
N THR A 251 9.53 -49.45 -43.86
CA THR A 251 9.87 -50.88 -43.81
C THR A 251 9.83 -51.44 -45.25
N PRO A 252 10.81 -52.26 -45.68
CA PRO A 252 10.78 -52.81 -47.04
C PRO A 252 9.57 -53.75 -47.23
N PRO A 253 8.96 -53.80 -48.43
CA PRO A 253 7.81 -54.66 -48.68
C PRO A 253 8.19 -56.15 -48.56
N PRO A 254 7.27 -57.01 -48.06
CA PRO A 254 7.53 -58.44 -47.96
C PRO A 254 7.65 -59.07 -49.35
N ALA A 255 8.54 -60.07 -49.46
CA ALA A 255 8.78 -60.82 -50.70
C ALA A 255 7.51 -61.50 -51.23
N PRO A 256 7.34 -61.64 -52.56
CA PRO A 256 6.15 -62.24 -53.15
C PRO A 256 6.03 -63.70 -52.73
N ALA A 257 4.81 -64.09 -52.31
CA ALA A 257 4.49 -65.44 -51.89
C ALA A 257 4.60 -66.43 -53.05
N GLU A 258 5.42 -67.46 -52.88
CA GLU A 258 5.44 -68.64 -53.75
C GLU A 258 4.05 -69.27 -53.78
N GLN A 259 3.49 -69.36 -54.98
CA GLN A 259 2.32 -70.18 -55.25
C GLN A 259 2.72 -71.64 -55.03
N VAL A 260 2.28 -72.23 -53.91
CA VAL A 260 2.23 -73.69 -53.81
C VAL A 260 1.03 -74.15 -54.62
N SER A 261 1.33 -74.55 -55.84
CA SER A 261 0.47 -75.30 -56.74
C SER A 261 0.33 -76.74 -56.27
N GLU A 262 -0.91 -77.22 -56.36
CA GLU A 262 -1.29 -78.58 -56.76
C GLU A 262 -1.04 -79.76 -55.82
N GLY A 263 -2.01 -80.68 -55.84
CA GLY A 263 -1.87 -82.05 -55.34
C GLY A 263 -3.17 -82.62 -54.82
#